data_AF-A0A7X3XJM6-F1
#
_entry.id   AF-A0A7X3XJM6-F1
#
_cell.length_a   1.000
_cell.length_b   1.000
_cell.length_c   1.000
_cell.angle_alpha   90.00
_cell.angle_beta   90.00
_cell.angle_gamma   90.00
#
_symmetry.space_group_name_H-M   'P 1'
#
loop_
_entity.id
_entity.type
_entity.pdbx_description
1 polymer ?
#
loop_
_entity_poly.entity_id
_entity_poly.type
_entity_poly.pdbx_seq_one_letter_code
_entity_poly.pdbx_strand_id
1 'polypeptide(L)'
;MPEPNPTTEALNTLREKLRDMFHFSHNDLDFGIFRILKIKRDEVNQFIEEKLPSIVEEALKEVTNTLYESQLTKVKEFVTEEGGRRQRDWLENIAENSQQLIDFLQTEDKEDLIAPLETDLGELKSKLAFRVYNHIHSFFEGYYRDGDFGYNDRSTALYKVDYPDEADYNGADTLFHWKCRDSYYVKTATGFNSVAFEVEGKRIEYRLEGEASSSIAQNNNRDNFKHYRLDRIDPPKSDDTEQTWRVILRLAETSTPKAEIYREMNAQIFSETDDVDIYLHELPKKGEEKRKPIFKELANTYDKVNDGKLQGINALRLNLMDYANKLASHPDFTELGKNKALRQEALQERPKVIRFHTFDKNLNTFFVGMDSDYFIHKDLDRFLKSEQRRYIQNTILGDLDTLLNNSPENPTFAIATAFRNVTDEIIAFLVAVETFQKQLFLIKKKVKCIRLFRPQFRKVKIRF
;
A
#
# COMPACT_ATOMS: atom_id res chain seq x y z
N MET A 1 18.15 -22.94 -7.37
CA MET A 1 18.00 -21.63 -6.71
C MET A 1 17.75 -21.91 -5.24
N PRO A 2 18.41 -21.24 -4.29
CA PRO A 2 18.09 -21.42 -2.88
C PRO A 2 16.62 -21.03 -2.65
N GLU A 3 15.91 -21.79 -1.82
CA GLU A 3 14.54 -21.45 -1.46
C GLU A 3 14.51 -20.07 -0.77
N PRO A 4 13.49 -19.22 -1.06
CA PRO A 4 13.38 -17.91 -0.44
C PRO A 4 13.17 -18.06 1.07
N ASN A 5 13.96 -17.30 1.85
CA ASN A 5 13.84 -17.30 3.31
C ASN A 5 12.45 -16.74 3.70
N PRO A 6 11.61 -17.50 4.45
CA PRO A 6 10.24 -17.09 4.77
C PRO A 6 10.16 -15.77 5.54
N THR A 7 11.18 -15.45 6.35
CA THR A 7 11.30 -14.18 7.07
C THR A 7 11.47 -13.00 6.11
N THR A 8 12.22 -13.22 5.02
CA THR A 8 12.41 -12.19 3.99
C THR A 8 11.11 -11.96 3.21
N GLU A 9 10.36 -13.02 2.92
CA GLU A 9 9.05 -12.91 2.28
C GLU A 9 8.02 -12.19 3.17
N ALA A 10 7.97 -12.51 4.46
CA ALA A 10 7.11 -11.83 5.43
C ALA A 10 7.46 -10.34 5.54
N LEU A 11 8.76 -10.01 5.58
CA LEU A 11 9.24 -8.63 5.58
C LEU A 11 8.84 -7.90 4.30
N ASN A 12 9.02 -8.51 3.13
CA ASN A 12 8.63 -7.90 1.85
C ASN A 12 7.13 -7.67 1.75
N THR A 13 6.31 -8.63 2.20
CA THR A 13 4.85 -8.50 2.26
C THR A 13 4.44 -7.34 3.17
N LEU A 14 5.08 -7.21 4.34
CA LEU A 14 4.87 -6.08 5.24
C LEU A 14 5.28 -4.74 4.57
N ARG A 15 6.45 -4.69 3.92
CA ARG A 15 6.92 -3.49 3.22
C ARG A 15 5.96 -3.05 2.12
N GLU A 16 5.42 -4.00 1.35
CA GLU A 16 4.40 -3.70 0.33
C GLU A 16 3.13 -3.13 0.96
N LYS A 17 2.65 -3.74 2.06
CA LYS A 17 1.48 -3.23 2.78
C LYS A 17 1.69 -1.82 3.32
N LEU A 18 2.84 -1.54 3.93
CA LEU A 18 3.17 -0.19 4.43
C LEU A 18 3.28 0.80 3.27
N ARG A 19 3.88 0.41 2.15
CA ARG A 19 3.95 1.27 0.95
C ARG A 19 2.57 1.59 0.38
N ASP A 20 1.67 0.62 0.41
CA ASP A 20 0.26 0.83 0.04
C ASP A 20 -0.41 1.80 1.01
N MET A 21 -0.27 1.61 2.32
CA MET A 21 -0.84 2.49 3.36
C MET A 21 -0.40 3.94 3.28
N PHE A 22 0.87 4.19 2.97
CA PHE A 22 1.40 5.54 2.77
C PHE A 22 1.18 6.07 1.34
N HIS A 23 0.40 5.37 0.52
CA HIS A 23 0.04 5.72 -0.86
C HIS A 23 1.25 6.01 -1.78
N PHE A 24 2.38 5.31 -1.59
CA PHE A 24 3.61 5.56 -2.36
C PHE A 24 3.45 5.41 -3.89
N SER A 25 2.53 4.57 -4.34
CA SER A 25 2.25 4.31 -5.75
C SER A 25 1.42 5.39 -6.45
N HIS A 26 0.77 6.28 -5.68
CA HIS A 26 -0.16 7.31 -6.16
C HIS A 26 0.41 8.73 -6.09
N ASN A 27 1.60 8.91 -5.50
CA ASN A 27 2.14 10.20 -5.07
C ASN A 27 3.14 10.84 -6.05
N ASP A 28 2.89 10.75 -7.36
CA ASP A 28 3.53 11.66 -8.34
C ASP A 28 2.79 13.02 -8.42
N LEU A 29 1.75 13.20 -7.59
CA LEU A 29 0.92 14.39 -7.48
C LEU A 29 1.64 15.52 -6.73
N ASP A 30 2.08 16.57 -7.43
CA ASP A 30 2.82 17.71 -6.88
C ASP A 30 1.95 18.83 -6.23
N PHE A 31 0.83 18.48 -5.59
CA PHE A 31 -0.08 19.47 -5.00
C PHE A 31 -0.66 19.06 -3.63
N GLY A 32 -0.98 20.06 -2.80
CA GLY A 32 -1.69 19.86 -1.53
C GLY A 32 -0.96 18.94 -0.55
N ILE A 33 -1.71 18.02 0.08
CA ILE A 33 -1.17 17.05 1.04
C ILE A 33 -0.09 16.13 0.47
N PHE A 34 -0.19 15.82 -0.83
CA PHE A 34 0.75 14.94 -1.52
C PHE A 34 2.16 15.53 -1.58
N ARG A 35 2.30 16.87 -1.57
CA ARG A 35 3.60 17.53 -1.46
C ARG A 35 4.28 17.26 -0.11
N ILE A 36 3.52 17.25 0.99
CA ILE A 36 4.06 16.98 2.34
C ILE A 36 4.40 15.50 2.49
N LEU A 37 3.53 14.62 1.98
CA LEU A 37 3.81 13.18 1.90
C LEU A 37 5.05 12.89 1.05
N LYS A 38 5.26 13.64 -0.05
CA LYS A 38 6.46 13.56 -0.87
C LYS A 38 7.72 14.04 -0.12
N ILE A 39 7.63 15.12 0.68
CA ILE A 39 8.75 15.61 1.50
C ILE A 39 9.16 14.58 2.58
N LYS A 40 8.18 13.88 3.17
CA LYS A 40 8.43 12.81 4.16
C LYS A 40 8.61 11.42 3.54
N ARG A 41 8.59 11.32 2.21
CA ARG A 41 8.66 10.04 1.48
C ARG A 41 9.95 9.31 1.79
N ASP A 42 11.07 10.04 1.77
CA ASP A 42 12.40 9.45 2.01
C ASP A 42 12.54 9.01 3.46
N GLU A 43 11.99 9.78 4.41
CA GLU A 43 11.95 9.43 5.83
C GLU A 43 11.15 8.13 6.07
N VAL A 44 9.97 8.00 5.45
CA VAL A 44 9.13 6.80 5.57
C VAL A 44 9.77 5.60 4.85
N ASN A 45 10.37 5.80 3.68
CA ASN A 45 11.12 4.74 2.98
C ASN A 45 12.32 4.26 3.81
N GLN A 46 13.09 5.18 4.37
CA GLN A 46 14.20 4.84 5.26
C GLN A 46 13.70 4.07 6.49
N PHE A 47 12.55 4.45 7.04
CA PHE A 47 11.93 3.70 8.12
C PHE A 47 11.58 2.26 7.71
N ILE A 48 10.90 2.09 6.57
CA ILE A 48 10.45 0.78 6.07
C ILE A 48 11.62 -0.15 5.71
N GLU A 49 12.70 0.41 5.15
CA GLU A 49 13.84 -0.37 4.68
C GLU A 49 14.87 -0.67 5.78
N GLU A 50 15.22 0.34 6.59
CA GLU A 50 16.35 0.25 7.53
C GLU A 50 15.89 0.20 9.00
N LYS A 51 15.08 1.17 9.44
CA LYS A 51 14.75 1.30 10.87
C LYS A 51 13.84 0.19 11.37
N LEU A 52 12.85 -0.22 10.59
CA LEU A 52 11.89 -1.25 10.99
C LEU A 52 12.58 -2.58 11.31
N PRO A 53 13.45 -3.14 10.44
CA PRO A 53 14.22 -4.34 10.79
C PRO A 53 15.11 -4.14 12.02
N SER A 54 15.75 -2.96 12.14
CA SER A 54 16.62 -2.63 13.28
C SER A 54 15.86 -2.62 14.61
N ILE A 55 14.65 -2.05 14.67
CA ILE A 55 13.83 -2.02 15.89
C ILE A 55 13.44 -3.44 16.30
N VAL A 56 13.10 -4.30 15.34
CA VAL A 56 12.76 -5.71 15.61
C VAL A 56 13.98 -6.48 16.10
N GLU A 57 15.13 -6.31 15.46
CA GLU A 57 16.37 -6.99 15.87
C GLU A 57 16.79 -6.55 17.29
N GLU A 58 16.75 -5.25 17.58
CA GLU A 58 17.10 -4.71 18.89
C GLU A 58 16.17 -5.22 19.99
N ALA A 59 14.85 -5.23 19.75
CA ALA A 59 13.85 -5.69 20.72
C ALA A 59 13.93 -7.20 20.99
N LEU A 60 14.38 -8.00 20.02
CA LEU A 60 14.50 -9.47 20.15
C LEU A 60 15.89 -9.91 20.61
N LYS A 61 16.89 -9.04 20.61
CA LYS A 61 18.31 -9.38 20.85
C LYS A 61 18.53 -10.12 22.17
N GLU A 62 18.04 -9.56 23.27
CA GLU A 62 18.24 -10.11 24.61
C GLU A 62 17.59 -11.49 24.74
N VAL A 63 16.30 -11.58 24.41
CA VAL A 63 15.53 -12.83 24.52
C VAL A 63 16.05 -13.91 23.59
N THR A 64 16.51 -13.55 22.38
CA THR A 64 17.09 -14.55 21.47
C THR A 64 18.39 -15.14 22.03
N ASN A 65 19.24 -14.31 22.63
CA ASN A 65 20.46 -14.77 23.28
C ASN A 65 20.13 -15.63 24.51
N THR A 66 19.15 -15.23 25.33
CA THR A 66 18.71 -16.01 26.50
C THR A 66 18.15 -17.36 26.10
N LEU A 67 17.34 -17.43 25.03
CA LEU A 67 16.80 -18.67 24.48
C LEU A 67 17.90 -19.59 23.96
N TYR A 68 18.87 -19.02 23.26
CA TYR A 68 20.01 -19.78 22.75
C TYR A 68 20.85 -20.35 23.89
N GLU A 69 21.14 -19.53 24.91
CA GLU A 69 21.86 -19.94 26.12
C GLU A 69 21.09 -21.01 26.94
N SER A 70 19.76 -20.89 27.06
CA SER A 70 18.95 -21.87 27.77
C SER A 70 18.96 -23.23 27.08
N GLN A 71 18.90 -23.26 25.75
CA GLN A 71 19.02 -24.49 24.96
C GLN A 71 20.38 -25.18 25.19
N LEU A 72 21.46 -24.40 25.30
CA LEU A 72 22.81 -24.92 25.52
C LEU A 72 23.08 -25.30 26.98
N THR A 73 22.22 -24.94 27.94
CA THR A 73 22.48 -25.13 29.38
C THR A 73 22.72 -26.61 29.72
N LYS A 74 21.86 -27.52 29.23
CA LYS A 74 22.00 -28.96 29.47
C LYS A 74 23.26 -29.54 28.83
N VAL A 75 23.64 -29.04 27.66
CA VAL A 75 24.89 -29.43 26.97
C VAL A 75 26.10 -28.99 27.79
N LYS A 76 26.09 -27.74 28.27
CA LYS A 76 27.15 -27.18 29.13
C LYS A 76 27.28 -27.97 30.42
N GLU A 77 26.18 -28.27 31.10
CA GLU A 77 26.16 -29.08 32.33
C GLU A 77 26.78 -30.46 32.09
N PHE A 78 26.29 -31.20 31.09
CA PHE A 78 26.78 -32.54 30.75
C PHE A 78 28.28 -32.55 30.41
N VAL A 79 28.74 -31.66 29.53
CA VAL A 79 30.15 -31.58 29.12
C VAL A 79 31.05 -31.15 30.28
N THR A 80 30.53 -30.38 31.24
CA THR A 80 31.30 -29.96 32.41
C THR A 80 31.50 -31.11 33.40
N GLU A 81 30.44 -31.91 33.63
CA GLU A 81 30.41 -33.04 34.56
C GLU A 81 31.16 -34.27 34.02
N GLU A 82 30.85 -34.69 32.80
CA GLU A 82 31.35 -35.95 32.21
C GLU A 82 32.51 -35.74 31.23
N GLY A 83 32.69 -34.52 30.72
CA GLY A 83 33.72 -34.20 29.74
C GLY A 83 35.14 -34.12 30.34
N GLY A 84 36.14 -34.46 29.52
CA GLY A 84 37.54 -34.20 29.81
C GLY A 84 37.91 -32.72 29.67
N ARG A 85 39.19 -32.39 29.93
CA ARG A 85 39.69 -31.00 29.79
C ARG A 85 39.47 -30.44 28.38
N ARG A 86 39.74 -31.27 27.35
CA ARG A 86 39.62 -30.89 25.94
C ARG A 86 38.17 -30.58 25.55
N GLN A 87 37.21 -31.34 26.07
CA GLN A 87 35.79 -31.14 25.81
C GLN A 87 35.28 -29.86 26.47
N ARG A 88 35.76 -29.55 27.69
CA ARG A 88 35.45 -28.29 28.36
C ARG A 88 36.02 -27.08 27.64
N ASP A 89 37.22 -27.19 27.07
CA ASP A 89 37.82 -26.11 26.26
C ASP A 89 36.95 -25.79 25.02
N TRP A 90 36.23 -26.77 24.45
CA TRP A 90 35.30 -26.54 23.34
C TRP A 90 34.09 -25.68 23.72
N LEU A 91 33.71 -25.64 24.99
CA LEU A 91 32.60 -24.80 25.48
C LEU A 91 32.94 -23.30 25.44
N GLU A 92 34.23 -22.92 25.38
CA GLU A 92 34.64 -21.52 25.27
C GLU A 92 34.24 -20.90 23.92
N ASN A 93 34.14 -21.72 22.86
CA ASN A 93 33.66 -21.30 21.54
C ASN A 93 32.81 -22.41 20.90
N ILE A 94 31.56 -22.52 21.36
CA ILE A 94 30.61 -23.55 20.92
C ILE A 94 30.32 -23.46 19.42
N ALA A 95 30.27 -22.25 18.86
CA ALA A 95 29.98 -22.07 17.43
C ALA A 95 31.06 -22.65 16.52
N GLU A 96 32.34 -22.52 16.87
CA GLU A 96 33.46 -23.06 16.11
C GLU A 96 33.72 -24.55 16.38
N ASN A 97 33.32 -25.04 17.57
CA ASN A 97 33.54 -26.42 18.00
C ASN A 97 32.27 -27.29 17.99
N SER A 98 31.21 -26.84 17.31
CA SER A 98 29.90 -27.51 17.31
C SER A 98 29.99 -28.95 16.82
N GLN A 99 30.71 -29.21 15.73
CA GLN A 99 30.89 -30.56 15.20
C GLN A 99 31.63 -31.49 16.18
N GLN A 100 32.68 -30.99 16.84
CA GLN A 100 33.45 -31.76 17.81
C GLN A 100 32.63 -32.09 19.06
N LEU A 101 31.75 -31.18 19.48
CA LEU A 101 30.80 -31.40 20.57
C LEU A 101 29.72 -32.42 20.16
N ILE A 102 29.19 -32.34 18.94
CA ILE A 102 28.22 -33.31 18.40
C ILE A 102 28.85 -34.71 18.35
N ASP A 103 30.05 -34.84 17.80
CA ASP A 103 30.77 -36.11 17.72
C ASP A 103 30.98 -36.72 19.12
N PHE A 104 31.29 -35.90 20.13
CA PHE A 104 31.42 -36.35 21.52
C PHE A 104 30.09 -36.82 22.12
N LEU A 105 29.01 -36.07 21.93
CA LEU A 105 27.68 -36.46 22.44
C LEU A 105 27.17 -37.75 21.78
N GLN A 106 27.50 -37.97 20.50
CA GLN A 106 27.21 -39.23 19.81
C GLN A 106 27.99 -40.40 20.42
N THR A 107 29.26 -40.21 20.80
CA THR A 107 30.06 -41.27 21.44
C THR A 107 29.57 -41.64 22.84
N GLU A 108 28.91 -40.72 23.55
CA GLU A 108 28.36 -40.92 24.90
C GLU A 108 26.87 -41.33 24.89
N ASP A 109 26.32 -41.68 23.72
CA ASP A 109 24.90 -42.03 23.52
C ASP A 109 23.92 -40.94 24.03
N LYS A 110 24.30 -39.66 23.92
CA LYS A 110 23.50 -38.46 24.33
C LYS A 110 22.92 -37.70 23.14
N GLU A 111 22.21 -38.40 22.27
CA GLU A 111 21.60 -37.82 21.07
C GLU A 111 20.59 -36.70 21.38
N ASP A 112 19.96 -36.74 22.56
CA ASP A 112 19.00 -35.75 23.04
C ASP A 112 19.60 -34.36 23.29
N LEU A 113 20.94 -34.27 23.44
CA LEU A 113 21.69 -33.03 23.65
C LEU A 113 22.28 -32.44 22.35
N ILE A 114 22.09 -33.09 21.20
CA ILE A 114 22.63 -32.65 19.91
C ILE A 114 21.83 -31.49 19.32
N ALA A 115 20.49 -31.56 19.39
CA ALA A 115 19.61 -30.57 18.75
C ALA A 115 19.89 -29.10 19.17
N PRO A 116 20.23 -28.78 20.43
CA PRO A 116 20.68 -27.44 20.82
C PRO A 116 21.94 -26.94 20.10
N LEU A 117 22.89 -27.82 19.77
CA LEU A 117 24.13 -27.47 19.08
C LEU A 117 23.95 -27.26 17.58
N GLU A 118 22.93 -27.90 17.00
CA GLU A 118 22.53 -27.70 15.60
C GLU A 118 21.68 -26.44 15.41
N THR A 119 21.13 -25.88 16.50
CA THR A 119 20.32 -24.67 16.43
C THR A 119 21.22 -23.46 16.15
N ASP A 120 21.02 -22.82 15.00
CA ASP A 120 21.72 -21.59 14.66
C ASP A 120 21.05 -20.37 15.31
N LEU A 121 21.87 -19.50 15.93
CA LEU A 121 21.39 -18.26 16.54
C LEU A 121 20.71 -17.35 15.51
N GLY A 122 21.21 -17.33 14.27
CA GLY A 122 20.62 -16.59 13.15
C GLY A 122 19.24 -17.15 12.76
N GLU A 123 19.08 -18.47 12.72
CA GLU A 123 17.79 -19.11 12.47
C GLU A 123 16.76 -18.78 13.56
N LEU A 124 17.17 -18.80 14.84
CA LEU A 124 16.30 -18.43 15.95
C LEU A 124 15.84 -16.96 15.86
N LYS A 125 16.78 -16.04 15.59
CA LYS A 125 16.46 -14.62 15.32
C LYS A 125 15.46 -14.49 14.17
N SER A 126 15.71 -15.19 13.08
CA SER A 126 14.87 -15.20 11.87
C SER A 126 13.44 -15.66 12.19
N LYS A 127 13.28 -16.76 12.94
CA LYS A 127 11.97 -17.30 13.35
C LYS A 127 11.18 -16.30 14.21
N LEU A 128 11.82 -15.63 15.17
CA LEU A 128 11.16 -14.63 16.01
C LEU A 128 10.80 -13.37 15.21
N ALA A 129 11.70 -12.88 14.35
CA ALA A 129 11.43 -11.74 13.48
C ALA A 129 10.26 -12.01 12.52
N PHE A 130 10.19 -13.22 11.94
CA PHE A 130 9.07 -13.66 11.10
C PHE A 130 7.72 -13.52 11.82
N ARG A 131 7.64 -13.95 13.09
CA ARG A 131 6.41 -13.80 13.90
C ARG A 131 6.04 -12.33 14.08
N VAL A 132 7.02 -11.48 14.41
CA VAL A 132 6.79 -10.04 14.58
C VAL A 132 6.27 -9.40 13.28
N TYR A 133 6.91 -9.66 12.14
CA TYR A 133 6.48 -9.11 10.85
C TYR A 133 5.05 -9.52 10.49
N ASN A 134 4.69 -10.78 10.71
CA ASN A 134 3.33 -11.27 10.48
C ASN A 134 2.32 -10.60 11.41
N HIS A 135 2.64 -10.44 12.70
CA HIS A 135 1.75 -9.72 13.62
C HIS A 135 1.50 -8.28 13.19
N ILE A 136 2.55 -7.55 12.78
CA ILE A 136 2.42 -6.17 12.28
C ILE A 136 1.56 -6.15 11.01
N HIS A 137 1.82 -7.05 10.06
CA HIS A 137 1.05 -7.15 8.83
C HIS A 137 -0.43 -7.43 9.12
N SER A 138 -0.73 -8.47 9.89
CA SER A 138 -2.09 -8.86 10.26
C SER A 138 -2.84 -7.78 11.02
N PHE A 139 -2.16 -7.04 11.92
CA PHE A 139 -2.74 -5.90 12.62
C PHE A 139 -3.23 -4.85 11.62
N PHE A 140 -2.36 -4.34 10.75
CA PHE A 140 -2.77 -3.30 9.79
C PHE A 140 -3.73 -3.82 8.72
N GLU A 141 -3.64 -5.09 8.33
CA GLU A 141 -4.61 -5.71 7.44
C GLU A 141 -6.03 -5.75 8.05
N GLY A 142 -6.15 -5.87 9.38
CA GLY A 142 -7.43 -5.80 10.09
C GLY A 142 -8.08 -4.41 10.08
N TYR A 143 -7.29 -3.34 10.04
CA TYR A 143 -7.80 -1.97 10.25
C TYR A 143 -7.64 -1.02 9.07
N TYR A 144 -6.90 -1.41 8.03
CA TYR A 144 -6.65 -0.59 6.86
C TYR A 144 -7.12 -1.27 5.57
N ARG A 145 -7.92 -0.54 4.78
CA ARG A 145 -8.41 -1.01 3.49
C ARG A 145 -8.68 0.15 2.54
N ASP A 146 -8.09 0.11 1.34
CA ASP A 146 -8.35 1.04 0.23
C ASP A 146 -8.21 2.54 0.60
N GLY A 147 -7.26 2.89 1.47
CA GLY A 147 -7.03 4.26 1.93
C GLY A 147 -7.79 4.67 3.20
N ASP A 148 -8.69 3.82 3.70
CA ASP A 148 -9.48 4.10 4.89
C ASP A 148 -9.04 3.27 6.11
N PHE A 149 -9.10 3.90 7.28
CA PHE A 149 -8.97 3.24 8.58
C PHE A 149 -10.33 2.96 9.20
N GLY A 150 -10.52 1.73 9.67
CA GLY A 150 -11.71 1.30 10.40
C GLY A 150 -11.86 -0.21 10.44
N TYR A 151 -12.87 -0.69 11.16
CA TYR A 151 -13.11 -2.13 11.28
C TYR A 151 -13.43 -2.78 9.93
N ASN A 152 -12.82 -3.91 9.62
CA ASN A 152 -13.21 -4.80 8.53
C ASN A 152 -13.71 -6.16 9.04
N ASP A 153 -14.25 -6.97 8.12
CA ASP A 153 -14.88 -8.26 8.46
C ASP A 153 -13.91 -9.19 9.19
N ARG A 154 -12.60 -9.08 8.90
CA ARG A 154 -11.55 -9.83 9.60
C ARG A 154 -11.33 -9.31 11.02
N SER A 155 -11.22 -8.00 11.23
CA SER A 155 -11.07 -7.40 12.56
C SER A 155 -12.28 -7.69 13.47
N THR A 156 -13.49 -7.67 12.92
CA THR A 156 -14.71 -7.98 13.69
C THR A 156 -14.84 -9.46 14.02
N ALA A 157 -14.17 -10.34 13.29
CA ALA A 157 -14.15 -11.77 13.54
C ALA A 157 -13.06 -12.21 14.53
N LEU A 158 -12.00 -11.40 14.72
CA LEU A 158 -10.87 -11.72 15.60
C LEU A 158 -11.26 -11.70 17.08
N TYR A 159 -12.03 -10.71 17.50
CA TYR A 159 -12.56 -10.60 18.86
C TYR A 159 -13.78 -9.69 18.86
N LYS A 160 -14.62 -9.83 19.89
CA LYS A 160 -15.79 -8.96 20.06
C LYS A 160 -15.31 -7.52 20.20
N VAL A 161 -15.77 -6.66 19.29
CA VAL A 161 -15.50 -5.22 19.34
C VAL A 161 -16.45 -4.64 20.38
N ASP A 162 -15.94 -4.35 21.58
CA ASP A 162 -16.71 -3.62 22.59
C ASP A 162 -16.83 -2.15 22.16
N TYR A 163 -18.05 -1.73 21.85
CA TYR A 163 -18.35 -0.35 21.52
C TYR A 163 -18.54 0.46 22.82
N PRO A 164 -18.00 1.68 22.93
CA PRO A 164 -18.12 2.48 24.15
C PRO A 164 -19.57 2.67 24.62
N ASP A 165 -20.51 2.78 23.68
CA ASP A 165 -21.93 2.98 23.96
C ASP A 165 -22.65 1.67 24.37
N GLU A 166 -22.05 0.48 24.17
CA GLU A 166 -22.63 -0.78 24.66
C GLU A 166 -22.70 -0.80 26.20
N ALA A 167 -21.77 -0.12 26.88
CA ALA A 167 -21.78 -0.01 28.33
C ALA A 167 -22.98 0.79 28.86
N ASP A 168 -23.44 1.78 28.10
CA ASP A 168 -24.59 2.63 28.43
C ASP A 168 -25.89 2.14 27.78
N TYR A 169 -25.81 1.11 26.95
CA TYR A 169 -26.95 0.55 26.23
C TYR A 169 -27.73 -0.42 27.12
N ASN A 170 -28.94 0.00 27.50
CA ASN A 170 -29.82 -0.77 28.38
C ASN A 170 -30.70 -1.81 27.67
N GLY A 171 -30.51 -2.03 26.36
CA GLY A 171 -31.28 -2.98 25.57
C GLY A 171 -32.69 -2.53 25.17
N ALA A 172 -33.09 -1.27 25.45
CA ALA A 172 -34.46 -0.80 25.16
C ALA A 172 -34.71 -0.51 23.68
N ASP A 173 -33.73 0.03 22.96
CA ASP A 173 -33.82 0.39 21.54
C ASP A 173 -32.88 -0.45 20.68
N THR A 174 -32.94 -0.42 19.35
CA THR A 174 -31.91 -1.11 18.53
C THR A 174 -30.62 -0.30 18.48
N LEU A 175 -29.48 -0.88 18.88
CA LEU A 175 -28.16 -0.25 18.74
C LEU A 175 -27.58 -0.51 17.34
N PHE A 176 -27.42 0.56 16.55
CA PHE A 176 -26.79 0.48 15.24
C PHE A 176 -25.27 0.66 15.34
N HIS A 177 -24.54 -0.30 14.77
CA HIS A 177 -23.09 -0.23 14.60
C HIS A 177 -22.75 0.21 13.18
N TRP A 178 -21.91 1.23 13.07
CA TRP A 178 -21.51 1.85 11.81
C TRP A 178 -20.02 1.63 11.66
N LYS A 179 -19.61 0.96 10.58
CA LYS A 179 -18.21 0.72 10.26
C LYS A 179 -17.36 2.00 10.19
N CYS A 180 -17.95 3.08 9.70
CA CYS A 180 -17.29 4.38 9.50
C CYS A 180 -17.62 5.37 10.64
N ARG A 181 -18.02 4.85 11.81
CA ARG A 181 -18.24 5.67 13.00
C ARG A 181 -16.95 6.42 13.31
N ASP A 182 -17.09 7.68 13.69
CA ASP A 182 -15.98 8.57 13.98
C ASP A 182 -15.05 8.90 12.82
N SER A 183 -15.57 8.86 11.60
CA SER A 183 -14.89 9.43 10.43
C SER A 183 -15.71 10.52 9.74
N TYR A 184 -15.01 11.42 9.05
CA TYR A 184 -15.59 12.36 8.10
C TYR A 184 -15.61 11.72 6.72
N TYR A 185 -16.80 11.59 6.13
CA TYR A 185 -16.91 11.21 4.73
C TYR A 185 -16.44 12.35 3.82
N VAL A 186 -15.53 12.04 2.91
CA VAL A 186 -15.05 12.97 1.89
C VAL A 186 -15.28 12.38 0.52
N LYS A 187 -16.07 13.11 -0.28
CA LYS A 187 -16.23 12.82 -1.71
C LYS A 187 -15.09 13.48 -2.48
N THR A 188 -14.25 12.67 -3.13
CA THR A 188 -12.97 13.11 -3.71
C THR A 188 -13.15 14.14 -4.83
N ALA A 189 -14.28 14.09 -5.55
CA ALA A 189 -14.68 15.08 -6.56
C ALA A 189 -14.68 16.56 -6.09
N THR A 190 -14.65 16.83 -4.78
CA THR A 190 -14.61 18.21 -4.25
C THR A 190 -13.20 18.78 -4.02
N GLY A 191 -12.15 17.98 -4.20
CA GLY A 191 -10.77 18.40 -3.93
C GLY A 191 -9.71 17.81 -4.85
N PHE A 192 -10.03 16.74 -5.58
CA PHE A 192 -9.16 16.11 -6.55
C PHE A 192 -9.76 16.36 -7.94
N ASN A 193 -9.23 17.35 -8.64
CA ASN A 193 -9.64 17.67 -9.99
C ASN A 193 -8.51 17.51 -10.99
N SER A 194 -7.31 17.09 -10.56
CA SER A 194 -6.20 16.89 -11.46
C SER A 194 -5.21 15.83 -11.02
N VAL A 195 -4.49 15.27 -12.00
CA VAL A 195 -3.36 14.36 -11.84
C VAL A 195 -2.23 14.86 -12.73
N ALA A 196 -1.13 15.29 -12.12
CA ALA A 196 0.08 15.71 -12.83
C ALA A 196 1.13 14.60 -12.83
N PHE A 197 1.90 14.50 -13.89
CA PHE A 197 2.99 13.54 -14.05
C PHE A 197 4.01 14.05 -15.08
N GLU A 198 5.17 13.42 -15.11
CA GLU A 198 6.24 13.73 -16.07
C GLU A 198 6.56 12.51 -16.93
N VAL A 199 6.81 12.75 -18.21
CA VAL A 199 7.26 11.71 -19.14
C VAL A 199 8.14 12.35 -20.21
N GLU A 200 9.33 11.79 -20.41
CA GLU A 200 10.32 12.28 -21.39
C GLU A 200 10.61 13.79 -21.25
N GLY A 201 10.71 14.30 -20.02
CA GLY A 201 10.98 15.72 -19.73
C GLY A 201 9.81 16.66 -20.01
N LYS A 202 8.61 16.15 -20.31
CA LYS A 202 7.37 16.93 -20.45
C LYS A 202 6.49 16.71 -19.22
N ARG A 203 6.07 17.81 -18.59
CA ARG A 203 5.10 17.79 -17.49
C ARG A 203 3.70 17.88 -18.06
N ILE A 204 2.83 16.96 -17.67
CA ILE A 204 1.46 16.80 -18.18
C ILE A 204 0.50 16.71 -16.99
N GLU A 205 -0.66 17.35 -17.08
CA GLU A 205 -1.71 17.34 -16.07
C GLU A 205 -3.05 16.95 -16.70
N TYR A 206 -3.62 15.81 -16.29
CA TYR A 206 -5.04 15.53 -16.50
C TYR A 206 -5.86 16.40 -15.57
N ARG A 207 -6.89 17.09 -16.08
CA ARG A 207 -7.73 17.98 -15.27
C ARG A 207 -9.20 17.86 -15.64
N LEU A 208 -10.07 17.80 -14.64
CA LEU A 208 -11.51 17.92 -14.81
C LEU A 208 -11.92 19.40 -14.79
N GLU A 209 -12.57 19.87 -15.85
CA GLU A 209 -13.20 21.20 -15.91
C GLU A 209 -14.70 21.11 -16.17
N GLY A 210 -15.45 22.13 -15.75
CA GLY A 210 -16.89 22.27 -15.98
C GLY A 210 -17.75 22.01 -14.73
N GLU A 211 -18.83 22.76 -14.60
CA GLU A 211 -19.92 22.43 -13.68
C GLU A 211 -20.76 21.34 -14.36
N ALA A 212 -20.64 20.10 -13.89
CA ALA A 212 -21.64 19.11 -14.26
C ALA A 212 -23.01 19.62 -13.81
N SER A 213 -24.02 19.50 -14.69
CA SER A 213 -25.41 19.63 -14.28
C SER A 213 -25.63 18.75 -13.05
N SER A 214 -26.38 19.26 -12.07
CA SER A 214 -26.54 18.61 -10.77
C SER A 214 -26.92 17.12 -10.87
N SER A 215 -27.60 16.70 -11.93
CA SER A 215 -27.93 15.32 -12.25
C SER A 215 -26.74 14.43 -12.64
N ILE A 216 -25.75 14.94 -13.40
CA ILE A 216 -24.57 14.18 -13.85
C ILE A 216 -23.51 14.10 -12.73
N ALA A 217 -23.38 15.16 -11.92
CA ALA A 217 -22.48 15.19 -10.75
C ALA A 217 -22.99 14.35 -9.56
N GLN A 218 -24.31 14.21 -9.43
CA GLN A 218 -24.97 13.44 -8.36
C GLN A 218 -25.24 11.98 -8.74
N ASN A 219 -24.87 11.53 -9.94
CA ASN A 219 -25.12 10.16 -10.39
C ASN A 219 -24.20 9.17 -9.64
N ASN A 220 -24.55 8.95 -8.38
CA ASN A 220 -24.00 7.97 -7.44
C ASN A 220 -24.83 6.68 -7.46
N ASN A 221 -25.79 6.54 -8.39
CA ASN A 221 -26.61 5.36 -8.51
C ASN A 221 -25.79 4.27 -9.21
N ARG A 222 -25.78 3.05 -8.64
CA ARG A 222 -24.99 1.88 -9.09
C ARG A 222 -25.09 1.55 -10.59
N ASP A 223 -26.11 2.07 -11.28
CA ASP A 223 -26.45 1.73 -12.66
C ASP A 223 -25.95 2.72 -13.73
N ASN A 224 -25.45 3.90 -13.37
CA ASN A 224 -24.98 4.90 -14.35
C ASN A 224 -23.57 5.40 -14.03
N PHE A 225 -22.59 4.93 -14.80
CA PHE A 225 -21.18 5.27 -14.63
C PHE A 225 -20.86 6.71 -15.10
N LYS A 226 -19.83 7.31 -14.50
CA LYS A 226 -19.32 8.59 -15.00
C LYS A 226 -18.58 8.37 -16.31
N HIS A 227 -18.96 9.13 -17.33
CA HIS A 227 -18.28 9.15 -18.61
C HIS A 227 -17.43 10.41 -18.75
N TYR A 228 -16.20 10.23 -19.23
CA TYR A 228 -15.23 11.31 -19.38
C TYR A 228 -14.91 11.51 -20.85
N ARG A 229 -15.14 12.73 -21.34
CA ARG A 229 -14.82 13.13 -22.72
C ARG A 229 -13.61 14.07 -22.72
N LEU A 230 -12.68 13.83 -23.63
CA LEU A 230 -11.62 14.79 -23.92
C LEU A 230 -12.21 16.07 -24.50
N ASP A 231 -11.91 17.20 -23.87
CA ASP A 231 -12.36 18.53 -24.33
C ASP A 231 -11.28 19.20 -25.17
N ARG A 232 -10.07 19.32 -24.62
CA ARG A 232 -8.91 19.94 -25.28
C ARG A 232 -7.60 19.64 -24.56
N ILE A 233 -6.48 19.93 -25.21
CA ILE A 233 -5.15 19.91 -24.62
C ILE A 233 -4.57 21.32 -24.73
N ASP A 234 -4.38 21.97 -23.58
CA ASP A 234 -3.80 23.31 -23.52
C ASP A 234 -2.26 23.20 -23.41
N PRO A 235 -1.48 23.93 -24.26
CA PRO A 235 -0.04 23.99 -24.12
C PRO A 235 0.37 24.75 -22.85
N PRO A 236 1.65 24.61 -22.41
CA PRO A 236 2.18 25.38 -21.30
C PRO A 236 1.98 26.88 -21.51
N LYS A 237 1.47 27.55 -20.47
CA LYS A 237 1.36 29.01 -20.50
C LYS A 237 2.74 29.62 -20.33
N SER A 238 2.99 30.77 -20.96
CA SER A 238 4.26 31.52 -20.84
C SER A 238 4.67 31.79 -19.39
N ASP A 239 3.69 31.95 -18.51
CA ASP A 239 3.88 32.33 -17.11
C ASP A 239 3.98 31.11 -16.17
N ASP A 240 3.90 29.89 -16.72
CA ASP A 240 3.96 28.65 -15.95
C ASP A 240 5.42 28.23 -15.74
N THR A 241 5.91 28.37 -14.51
CA THR A 241 7.29 28.00 -14.14
C THR A 241 7.59 26.52 -14.39
N GLU A 242 6.57 25.67 -14.35
CA GLU A 242 6.73 24.21 -14.50
C GLU A 242 6.46 23.74 -15.94
N GLN A 243 6.11 24.66 -16.85
CA GLN A 243 5.87 24.40 -18.28
C GLN A 243 4.91 23.20 -18.52
N THR A 244 3.75 23.22 -17.85
CA THR A 244 2.83 22.07 -17.80
C THR A 244 1.80 22.06 -18.94
N TRP A 245 1.72 20.95 -19.68
CA TRP A 245 0.63 20.66 -20.62
C TRP A 245 -0.63 20.21 -19.87
N ARG A 246 -1.81 20.73 -20.22
CA ARG A 246 -3.06 20.39 -19.52
C ARG A 246 -4.02 19.65 -20.43
N VAL A 247 -4.29 18.40 -20.12
CA VAL A 247 -5.28 17.56 -20.79
C VAL A 247 -6.62 17.71 -20.07
N ILE A 248 -7.54 18.46 -20.67
CA ILE A 248 -8.81 18.81 -20.04
C ILE A 248 -9.89 17.78 -20.40
N LEU A 249 -10.48 17.20 -19.36
CA LEU A 249 -11.59 16.26 -19.43
C LEU A 249 -12.87 16.90 -18.90
N ARG A 250 -14.02 16.48 -19.43
CA ARG A 250 -15.37 16.88 -18.97
C ARG A 250 -16.25 15.65 -18.76
N LEU A 251 -17.21 15.77 -17.86
CA LEU A 251 -18.27 14.77 -17.73
C LEU A 251 -19.22 14.86 -18.93
N ALA A 252 -19.56 13.72 -19.50
CA ALA A 252 -20.41 13.59 -20.69
C ALA A 252 -21.36 12.39 -20.58
N GLU A 253 -22.19 12.16 -21.60
CA GLU A 253 -23.02 10.95 -21.73
C GLU A 253 -22.21 9.74 -22.25
N THR A 254 -21.15 10.00 -23.01
CA THR A 254 -20.28 8.97 -23.58
C THR A 254 -18.81 9.31 -23.35
N SER A 255 -17.99 8.29 -23.09
CA SER A 255 -16.54 8.48 -22.87
C SER A 255 -15.78 8.56 -24.19
N THR A 256 -14.74 9.38 -24.23
CA THR A 256 -13.73 9.27 -25.30
C THR A 256 -12.88 8.02 -25.04
N PRO A 257 -12.70 7.12 -26.02
CA PRO A 257 -11.83 5.95 -25.87
C PRO A 257 -10.41 6.36 -25.51
N LYS A 258 -9.75 5.60 -24.62
CA LYS A 258 -8.39 5.90 -24.18
C LYS A 258 -7.39 5.96 -25.33
N ALA A 259 -7.54 5.07 -26.31
CA ALA A 259 -6.69 5.07 -27.50
C ALA A 259 -6.77 6.42 -28.27
N GLU A 260 -7.96 7.02 -28.36
CA GLU A 260 -8.12 8.33 -29.00
C GLU A 260 -7.48 9.44 -28.16
N ILE A 261 -7.65 9.42 -26.83
CA ILE A 261 -6.99 10.36 -25.91
C ILE A 261 -5.47 10.29 -26.07
N TYR A 262 -4.89 9.08 -26.05
CA TYR A 262 -3.44 8.90 -26.13
C TYR A 262 -2.89 9.29 -27.51
N ARG A 263 -3.66 9.06 -28.58
CA ARG A 263 -3.31 9.53 -29.92
C ARG A 263 -3.23 11.05 -29.97
N GLU A 264 -4.25 11.74 -29.46
CA GLU A 264 -4.28 13.21 -29.41
C GLU A 264 -3.16 13.78 -28.54
N MET A 265 -2.90 13.17 -27.38
CA MET A 265 -1.78 13.56 -26.52
C MET A 265 -0.43 13.41 -27.22
N ASN A 266 -0.21 12.30 -27.94
CA ASN A 266 1.05 12.06 -28.65
C ASN A 266 1.25 13.08 -29.79
N ALA A 267 0.19 13.36 -30.54
CA ALA A 267 0.23 14.33 -31.64
C ALA A 267 0.49 15.76 -31.13
N GLN A 268 -0.18 16.20 -30.06
CA GLN A 268 -0.10 17.58 -29.59
C GLN A 268 1.12 17.87 -28.70
N ILE A 269 1.48 16.94 -27.80
CA ILE A 269 2.55 17.17 -26.80
C ILE A 269 3.93 16.80 -27.37
N PHE A 270 4.00 15.77 -28.22
CA PHE A 270 5.25 15.23 -28.76
C PHE A 270 5.41 15.49 -30.26
N SER A 271 4.39 16.03 -30.95
CA SER A 271 4.43 16.27 -32.39
C SER A 271 4.72 15.02 -33.23
N GLU A 272 4.32 13.86 -32.72
CA GLU A 272 4.52 12.55 -33.36
C GLU A 272 3.17 11.95 -33.75
N THR A 273 2.92 11.76 -35.05
CA THR A 273 1.68 11.14 -35.56
C THR A 273 1.87 9.74 -36.12
N ASP A 274 3.11 9.37 -36.41
CA ASP A 274 3.41 8.14 -37.15
C ASP A 274 3.43 6.92 -36.23
N ASP A 275 2.87 5.82 -36.74
CA ASP A 275 2.90 4.48 -36.14
C ASP A 275 2.28 4.37 -34.74
N VAL A 276 1.47 5.35 -34.32
CA VAL A 276 0.86 5.38 -32.98
C VAL A 276 -0.12 4.22 -32.78
N ASP A 277 -0.89 3.86 -33.81
CA ASP A 277 -1.93 2.83 -33.70
C ASP A 277 -1.40 1.43 -33.37
N ILE A 278 -0.13 1.15 -33.72
CA ILE A 278 0.55 -0.11 -33.40
C ILE A 278 0.73 -0.25 -31.88
N TYR A 279 0.88 0.87 -31.16
CA TYR A 279 1.06 0.88 -29.71
C TYR A 279 -0.27 0.88 -28.95
N LEU A 280 -1.38 1.21 -29.60
CA LEU A 280 -2.69 1.40 -28.96
C LEU A 280 -3.65 0.24 -29.18
N HIS A 281 -3.47 -0.55 -30.24
CA HIS A 281 -4.38 -1.63 -30.62
C HIS A 281 -3.69 -2.98 -30.80
N GLU A 282 -4.40 -4.05 -30.42
CA GLU A 282 -3.97 -5.43 -30.61
C GLU A 282 -4.03 -5.81 -32.10
N LEU A 283 -3.24 -6.82 -32.47
CA LEU A 283 -3.32 -7.40 -33.82
C LEU A 283 -4.73 -7.99 -34.03
N PRO A 284 -5.41 -7.68 -35.15
CA PRO A 284 -6.73 -8.25 -35.42
C PRO A 284 -6.65 -9.78 -35.48
N LYS A 285 -7.60 -10.45 -34.83
CA LYS A 285 -7.72 -11.91 -34.95
C LYS A 285 -8.22 -12.27 -36.35
N LYS A 286 -7.91 -13.48 -36.80
CA LYS A 286 -8.31 -13.99 -38.11
C LYS A 286 -9.84 -13.95 -38.24
N GLY A 287 -10.36 -13.02 -39.05
CA GLY A 287 -11.79 -12.81 -39.27
C GLY A 287 -12.41 -11.56 -38.60
N GLU A 288 -11.65 -10.77 -37.83
CA GLU A 288 -12.11 -9.50 -37.27
C GLU A 288 -11.58 -8.31 -38.09
N GLU A 289 -12.48 -7.41 -38.54
CA GLU A 289 -12.10 -6.22 -39.31
C GLU A 289 -11.54 -5.08 -38.43
N LYS A 290 -11.90 -5.03 -37.14
CA LYS A 290 -11.53 -3.94 -36.23
C LYS A 290 -10.47 -4.38 -35.24
N ARG A 291 -9.43 -3.55 -35.07
CA ARG A 291 -8.40 -3.77 -34.06
C ARG A 291 -8.97 -3.47 -32.67
N LYS A 292 -8.77 -4.39 -31.73
CA LYS A 292 -9.22 -4.20 -30.33
C LYS A 292 -8.24 -3.28 -29.60
N PRO A 293 -8.70 -2.29 -28.80
CA PRO A 293 -7.80 -1.47 -28.01
C PRO A 293 -7.05 -2.31 -26.95
N ILE A 294 -5.77 -2.03 -26.75
CA ILE A 294 -4.91 -2.74 -25.79
C ILE A 294 -5.26 -2.38 -24.35
N PHE A 295 -5.49 -1.09 -24.11
CA PHE A 295 -5.82 -0.53 -22.80
C PHE A 295 -7.29 -0.77 -22.48
N LYS A 296 -7.56 -1.15 -21.22
CA LYS A 296 -8.93 -1.42 -20.76
C LYS A 296 -9.69 -0.12 -20.58
N GLU A 297 -10.88 -0.04 -21.16
CA GLU A 297 -11.79 1.09 -20.98
C GLU A 297 -12.42 1.06 -19.59
N LEU A 298 -12.76 2.25 -19.09
CA LEU A 298 -13.41 2.42 -17.79
C LEU A 298 -14.74 1.64 -17.77
N ALA A 299 -15.65 1.93 -18.72
CA ALA A 299 -16.99 1.35 -18.79
C ALA A 299 -17.04 -0.19 -18.84
N ASN A 300 -16.07 -0.84 -19.51
CA ASN A 300 -16.08 -2.29 -19.74
C ASN A 300 -15.49 -3.11 -18.57
N THR A 301 -14.96 -2.44 -17.53
CA THR A 301 -14.23 -3.09 -16.44
C THR A 301 -15.02 -3.09 -15.13
N TYR A 302 -16.14 -2.37 -15.06
CA TYR A 302 -16.98 -2.31 -13.86
C TYR A 302 -17.79 -3.58 -13.60
N ASP A 303 -18.19 -4.35 -14.62
CA ASP A 303 -19.04 -5.55 -14.49
C ASP A 303 -18.41 -6.71 -13.68
N LYS A 304 -17.16 -6.58 -13.23
CA LYS A 304 -16.47 -7.58 -12.38
C LYS A 304 -16.55 -7.22 -10.88
N VAL A 305 -17.69 -6.71 -10.44
CA VAL A 305 -17.97 -6.43 -9.03
C VAL A 305 -18.19 -7.76 -8.29
N ASN A 306 -17.27 -8.14 -7.41
CA ASN A 306 -17.60 -9.07 -6.31
C ASN A 306 -18.07 -8.22 -5.13
N ASP A 307 -19.23 -8.53 -4.57
CA ASP A 307 -19.73 -7.99 -3.29
C ASP A 307 -19.76 -6.45 -3.16
N GLY A 308 -20.12 -5.77 -4.24
CA GLY A 308 -20.53 -4.36 -4.16
C GLY A 308 -19.42 -3.32 -4.02
N LYS A 309 -18.17 -3.63 -4.39
CA LYS A 309 -17.08 -2.65 -4.49
C LYS A 309 -16.53 -2.54 -5.92
N LEU A 310 -16.18 -1.31 -6.34
CA LEU A 310 -15.26 -1.12 -7.47
C LEU A 310 -14.01 -1.96 -7.20
N GLN A 311 -13.68 -2.89 -8.09
CA GLN A 311 -12.29 -3.35 -8.14
C GLN A 311 -11.45 -2.11 -8.43
N GLY A 312 -10.61 -1.71 -7.48
CA GLY A 312 -9.80 -0.50 -7.57
C GLY A 312 -8.86 -0.48 -8.79
N ILE A 313 -7.88 0.44 -8.77
CA ILE A 313 -6.90 0.69 -9.85
C ILE A 313 -6.36 -0.60 -10.50
N ASN A 314 -6.22 -1.68 -9.73
CA ASN A 314 -5.78 -3.01 -10.18
C ASN A 314 -6.59 -3.62 -11.33
N ALA A 315 -7.90 -3.36 -11.45
CA ALA A 315 -8.70 -3.93 -12.54
C ALA A 315 -8.42 -3.25 -13.90
N LEU A 316 -8.16 -1.94 -13.86
CA LEU A 316 -7.82 -1.11 -15.02
C LEU A 316 -6.33 -1.19 -15.36
N ARG A 317 -5.47 -1.46 -14.37
CA ARG A 317 -4.03 -1.52 -14.53
C ARG A 317 -3.63 -2.65 -15.50
N LEU A 318 -2.79 -2.27 -16.46
CA LEU A 318 -2.07 -3.20 -17.33
C LEU A 318 -0.60 -3.13 -16.92
N ASN A 319 -0.01 -4.24 -16.49
CA ASN A 319 1.43 -4.27 -16.17
C ASN A 319 2.24 -3.94 -17.44
N LEU A 320 3.36 -3.22 -17.30
CA LEU A 320 4.29 -2.95 -18.40
C LEU A 320 4.74 -4.24 -19.10
N MET A 321 4.97 -5.31 -18.33
CA MET A 321 5.30 -6.64 -18.86
C MET A 321 4.19 -7.18 -19.77
N ASP A 322 2.94 -7.13 -19.32
CA ASP A 322 1.78 -7.60 -20.09
C ASP A 322 1.53 -6.73 -21.32
N TYR A 323 1.73 -5.41 -21.19
CA TYR A 323 1.64 -4.47 -22.29
C TYR A 323 2.68 -4.79 -23.38
N ALA A 324 3.94 -4.94 -22.99
CA ALA A 324 5.03 -5.31 -23.88
C ALA A 324 4.80 -6.70 -24.52
N ASN A 325 4.24 -7.65 -23.78
CA ASN A 325 3.91 -8.98 -24.31
C ASN A 325 2.80 -8.94 -25.39
N LYS A 326 1.78 -8.10 -25.19
CA LYS A 326 0.74 -7.85 -26.21
C LYS A 326 1.36 -7.24 -27.47
N LEU A 327 2.21 -6.23 -27.31
CA LEU A 327 2.92 -5.58 -28.43
C LEU A 327 3.88 -6.53 -29.14
N ALA A 328 4.62 -7.38 -28.42
CA ALA A 328 5.57 -8.35 -28.99
C ALA A 328 4.91 -9.34 -29.97
N SER A 329 3.58 -9.44 -29.99
CA SER A 329 2.84 -10.25 -30.95
C SER A 329 2.64 -9.56 -32.31
N HIS A 330 2.88 -8.26 -32.42
CA HIS A 330 2.77 -7.51 -33.68
C HIS A 330 3.95 -7.83 -34.63
N PRO A 331 3.71 -7.96 -35.95
CA PRO A 331 4.76 -8.21 -36.93
C PRO A 331 5.78 -7.06 -37.02
N ASP A 332 5.35 -5.82 -36.77
CA ASP A 332 6.22 -4.62 -36.85
C ASP A 332 7.35 -4.60 -35.81
N PHE A 333 7.30 -5.47 -34.80
CA PHE A 333 8.36 -5.62 -33.79
C PHE A 333 9.23 -6.85 -34.01
N THR A 334 9.08 -7.57 -35.13
CA THR A 334 9.88 -8.77 -35.45
C THR A 334 11.38 -8.48 -35.55
N GLU A 335 11.75 -7.26 -35.95
CA GLU A 335 13.14 -6.81 -36.03
C GLU A 335 13.83 -6.70 -34.66
N LEU A 336 13.06 -6.52 -33.58
CA LEU A 336 13.60 -6.36 -32.21
C LEU A 336 14.11 -7.68 -31.60
N GLY A 337 13.84 -8.83 -32.21
CA GLY A 337 14.31 -10.10 -31.71
C GLY A 337 13.68 -11.32 -32.38
N LYS A 338 14.48 -12.38 -32.55
CA LYS A 338 14.04 -13.64 -33.16
C LYS A 338 12.95 -14.34 -32.32
N ASN A 339 13.01 -14.19 -31.00
CA ASN A 339 12.08 -14.81 -30.05
C ASN A 339 11.15 -13.78 -29.43
N LYS A 340 9.92 -14.20 -29.08
CA LYS A 340 8.92 -13.31 -28.46
C LYS A 340 9.39 -12.72 -27.11
N ALA A 341 10.09 -13.51 -26.30
CA ALA A 341 10.62 -13.06 -25.01
C ALA A 341 11.64 -11.92 -25.17
N LEU A 342 12.60 -12.07 -26.09
CA LEU A 342 13.60 -11.03 -26.38
C LEU A 342 12.94 -9.75 -26.93
N ARG A 343 11.91 -9.89 -27.77
CA ARG A 343 11.12 -8.74 -28.23
C ARG A 343 10.40 -8.05 -27.09
N GLN A 344 9.84 -8.80 -26.15
CA GLN A 344 9.16 -8.26 -24.97
C GLN A 344 10.13 -7.48 -24.07
N GLU A 345 11.33 -8.00 -23.83
CA GLU A 345 12.36 -7.30 -23.05
C GLU A 345 12.78 -5.99 -23.74
N ALA A 346 13.11 -6.04 -25.04
CA ALA A 346 13.48 -4.85 -25.81
C ALA A 346 12.35 -3.79 -25.86
N LEU A 347 11.09 -4.22 -25.86
CA LEU A 347 9.94 -3.31 -25.87
C LEU A 347 9.73 -2.59 -24.54
N GLN A 348 10.14 -3.18 -23.41
CA GLN A 348 9.98 -2.53 -22.10
C GLN A 348 10.88 -1.30 -21.96
N GLU A 349 12.02 -1.28 -22.62
CA GLU A 349 12.97 -0.18 -22.60
C GLU A 349 12.64 0.91 -23.64
N ARG A 350 11.70 0.66 -24.57
CA ARG A 350 11.38 1.62 -25.63
C ARG A 350 10.64 2.85 -25.07
N PRO A 351 11.08 4.08 -25.40
CA PRO A 351 10.46 5.31 -24.91
C PRO A 351 8.95 5.39 -25.17
N LYS A 352 8.50 5.11 -26.40
CA LYS A 352 7.07 5.10 -26.76
C LYS A 352 6.23 4.13 -25.92
N VAL A 353 6.76 2.95 -25.59
CA VAL A 353 6.05 1.94 -24.78
C VAL A 353 5.91 2.45 -23.34
N ILE A 354 7.00 2.96 -22.76
CA ILE A 354 6.99 3.57 -21.43
C ILE A 354 6.03 4.78 -21.41
N ARG A 355 6.02 5.60 -22.47
CA ARG A 355 5.15 6.77 -22.63
C ARG A 355 3.67 6.42 -22.57
N PHE A 356 3.20 5.52 -23.43
CA PHE A 356 1.79 5.11 -23.45
C PHE A 356 1.39 4.36 -22.17
N HIS A 357 2.27 3.54 -21.61
CA HIS A 357 2.03 2.92 -20.31
C HIS A 357 1.87 3.96 -19.20
N THR A 358 2.69 5.02 -19.21
CA THR A 358 2.63 6.12 -18.24
C THR A 358 1.35 6.95 -18.40
N PHE A 359 0.92 7.24 -19.63
CA PHE A 359 -0.37 7.88 -19.89
C PHE A 359 -1.52 7.06 -19.27
N ASP A 360 -1.56 5.75 -19.53
CA ASP A 360 -2.63 4.90 -19.01
C ASP A 360 -2.62 4.75 -17.50
N LYS A 361 -1.44 4.57 -16.91
CA LYS A 361 -1.28 4.53 -15.44
C LYS A 361 -1.90 5.78 -14.81
N ASN A 362 -1.55 6.97 -15.29
CA ASN A 362 -1.98 8.23 -14.68
C ASN A 362 -3.43 8.59 -15.01
N LEU A 363 -3.93 8.23 -16.19
CA LEU A 363 -5.34 8.41 -16.53
C LEU A 363 -6.25 7.49 -15.69
N ASN A 364 -5.81 6.26 -15.41
CA ASN A 364 -6.49 5.37 -14.48
C ASN A 364 -6.52 5.93 -13.05
N THR A 365 -5.39 6.47 -12.58
CA THR A 365 -5.34 7.17 -11.29
C THR A 365 -6.29 8.36 -11.25
N PHE A 366 -6.41 9.12 -12.34
CA PHE A 366 -7.37 10.21 -12.45
C PHE A 366 -8.82 9.72 -12.34
N PHE A 367 -9.20 8.66 -13.05
CA PHE A 367 -10.55 8.10 -12.98
C PHE A 367 -10.89 7.54 -11.60
N VAL A 368 -10.00 6.73 -11.02
CA VAL A 368 -10.27 6.15 -9.69
C VAL A 368 -10.25 7.24 -8.62
N GLY A 369 -9.35 8.21 -8.70
CA GLY A 369 -9.36 9.33 -7.76
C GLY A 369 -10.65 10.14 -7.86
N MET A 370 -11.25 10.31 -9.03
CA MET A 370 -12.51 11.04 -9.16
C MET A 370 -13.74 10.30 -8.60
N ASP A 371 -13.67 8.96 -8.57
CA ASP A 371 -14.74 8.07 -8.12
C ASP A 371 -14.48 7.44 -6.75
N SER A 372 -13.33 7.68 -6.14
CA SER A 372 -13.05 7.22 -4.79
C SER A 372 -13.80 8.09 -3.78
N ASP A 373 -14.41 7.45 -2.82
CA ASP A 373 -14.80 8.08 -1.56
C ASP A 373 -13.80 7.64 -0.50
N TYR A 374 -13.42 8.54 0.39
CA TYR A 374 -12.55 8.20 1.52
C TYR A 374 -13.08 8.80 2.82
N PHE A 375 -12.61 8.24 3.91
CA PHE A 375 -12.99 8.59 5.27
C PHE A 375 -11.78 9.12 6.02
N ILE A 376 -11.90 10.34 6.55
CA ILE A 376 -10.90 10.90 7.45
C ILE A 376 -11.31 10.60 8.89
N HIS A 377 -10.57 9.78 9.60
CA HIS A 377 -10.82 9.44 10.98
C HIS A 377 -10.69 10.68 11.89
N LYS A 378 -11.64 10.85 12.82
CA LYS A 378 -11.66 12.01 13.74
C LYS A 378 -10.50 11.95 14.74
N ASP A 379 -10.17 10.76 15.23
CA ASP A 379 -9.10 10.53 16.22
C ASP A 379 -8.41 9.18 15.98
N LEU A 380 -7.56 9.14 14.94
CA LEU A 380 -6.89 7.90 14.51
C LEU A 380 -5.94 7.35 15.58
N ASP A 381 -5.33 8.24 16.37
CA ASP A 381 -4.36 7.87 17.41
C ASP A 381 -5.03 7.01 18.48
N ARG A 382 -6.15 7.50 19.04
CA ARG A 382 -6.89 6.76 20.05
C ARG A 382 -7.38 5.42 19.52
N PHE A 383 -7.91 5.41 18.29
CA PHE A 383 -8.41 4.18 17.66
C PHE A 383 -7.30 3.14 17.50
N LEU A 384 -6.23 3.45 16.78
CA LEU A 384 -5.16 2.47 16.52
C LEU A 384 -4.44 2.03 17.79
N LYS A 385 -4.22 2.90 18.77
CA LYS A 385 -3.61 2.51 20.06
C LYS A 385 -4.52 1.60 20.89
N SER A 386 -5.84 1.85 20.88
CA SER A 386 -6.79 0.97 21.57
C SER A 386 -6.83 -0.42 20.94
N GLU A 387 -6.84 -0.49 19.61
CA GLU A 387 -6.83 -1.74 18.86
C GLU A 387 -5.47 -2.45 18.94
N GLN A 388 -4.35 -1.73 18.94
CA GLN A 388 -3.01 -2.29 19.17
C GLN A 388 -2.94 -2.98 20.54
N ARG A 389 -3.46 -2.34 21.59
CA ARG A 389 -3.53 -2.94 22.94
C ARG A 389 -4.39 -4.21 22.94
N ARG A 390 -5.57 -4.16 22.32
CA ARG A 390 -6.48 -5.32 22.21
C ARG A 390 -5.83 -6.46 21.43
N TYR A 391 -5.14 -6.15 20.33
CA TYR A 391 -4.40 -7.13 19.53
C TYR A 391 -3.30 -7.82 20.34
N ILE A 392 -2.53 -7.05 21.12
CA ILE A 392 -1.52 -7.62 22.02
C ILE A 392 -2.17 -8.57 23.04
N GLN A 393 -3.26 -8.16 23.68
CA GLN A 393 -3.94 -8.97 24.70
C GLN A 393 -4.55 -10.26 24.13
N ASN A 394 -5.26 -10.17 23.01
CA ASN A 394 -6.06 -11.28 22.49
C ASN A 394 -5.28 -12.19 21.54
N THR A 395 -4.33 -11.65 20.78
CA THR A 395 -3.63 -12.39 19.72
C THR A 395 -2.21 -12.78 20.10
N ILE A 396 -1.43 -11.86 20.69
CA ILE A 396 -0.04 -12.16 21.06
C ILE A 396 0.01 -12.86 22.43
N LEU A 397 -0.72 -12.33 23.41
CA LEU A 397 -0.80 -12.83 24.79
C LEU A 397 -2.04 -13.71 25.03
N GLY A 398 -2.67 -14.21 23.97
CA GLY A 398 -3.94 -14.95 24.08
C GLY A 398 -3.81 -16.33 24.73
N ASP A 399 -2.62 -16.92 24.73
CA ASP A 399 -2.36 -18.22 25.33
C ASP A 399 -1.94 -18.07 26.81
N LEU A 400 -2.84 -18.41 27.71
CA LEU A 400 -2.64 -18.29 29.15
C LEU A 400 -1.58 -19.28 29.66
N ASP A 401 -1.50 -20.48 29.09
CA ASP A 401 -0.58 -21.52 29.56
C ASP A 401 0.88 -21.09 29.33
N THR A 402 1.18 -20.47 28.19
CA THR A 402 2.51 -19.88 27.95
C THR A 402 2.81 -18.73 28.89
N LEU A 403 1.83 -17.88 29.25
CA LEU A 403 2.05 -16.77 30.19
C LEU A 403 2.28 -17.23 31.63
N LEU A 404 1.58 -18.27 32.08
CA LEU A 404 1.70 -18.81 33.43
C LEU A 404 3.01 -19.60 33.59
N ASN A 405 3.49 -20.22 32.52
CA ASN A 405 4.80 -20.82 32.48
C ASN A 405 5.87 -19.71 32.44
N ASN A 406 6.36 -19.31 33.61
CA ASN A 406 7.50 -18.38 33.82
C ASN A 406 8.85 -18.92 33.30
N SER A 407 8.82 -19.73 32.24
CA SER A 407 10.03 -20.22 31.62
C SER A 407 10.79 -19.04 31.01
N PRO A 408 12.12 -18.93 31.24
CA PRO A 408 12.96 -17.97 30.52
C PRO A 408 12.92 -18.20 29.00
N GLU A 409 12.32 -19.31 28.56
CA GLU A 409 12.13 -19.68 27.16
C GLU A 409 10.90 -19.06 26.49
N ASN A 410 10.16 -18.17 27.15
CA ASN A 410 8.97 -17.58 26.54
C ASN A 410 9.27 -16.28 25.76
N PRO A 411 9.30 -16.29 24.40
CA PRO A 411 9.56 -15.09 23.61
C PRO A 411 8.38 -14.13 23.50
N THR A 412 7.21 -14.47 24.06
CA THR A 412 5.95 -13.78 23.77
C THR A 412 5.98 -12.31 24.20
N PHE A 413 6.57 -11.98 25.34
CA PHE A 413 6.72 -10.59 25.78
C PHE A 413 7.69 -9.79 24.90
N ALA A 414 8.76 -10.41 24.39
CA ALA A 414 9.68 -9.77 23.46
C ALA A 414 9.02 -9.50 22.12
N ILE A 415 8.24 -10.46 21.61
CA ILE A 415 7.43 -10.31 20.40
C ILE A 415 6.41 -9.18 20.59
N ALA A 416 5.70 -9.13 21.71
CA ALA A 416 4.75 -8.06 22.02
C ALA A 416 5.42 -6.68 22.08
N THR A 417 6.63 -6.62 22.67
CA THR A 417 7.42 -5.38 22.77
C THR A 417 7.91 -4.92 21.42
N ALA A 418 8.49 -5.82 20.61
CA ALA A 418 8.94 -5.54 19.25
C ALA A 418 7.77 -5.06 18.38
N PHE A 419 6.63 -5.77 18.43
CA PHE A 419 5.40 -5.39 17.74
C PHE A 419 4.96 -3.97 18.14
N ARG A 420 4.88 -3.68 19.45
CA ARG A 420 4.46 -2.37 19.95
C ARG A 420 5.38 -1.25 19.51
N ASN A 421 6.70 -1.43 19.64
CA ASN A 421 7.68 -0.41 19.27
C ASN A 421 7.58 -0.04 17.78
N VAL A 422 7.47 -1.05 16.91
CA VAL A 422 7.34 -0.80 15.46
C VAL A 422 5.98 -0.17 15.13
N THR A 423 4.90 -0.66 15.71
CA THR A 423 3.55 -0.14 15.43
C THR A 423 3.35 1.27 15.97
N ASP A 424 3.93 1.64 17.11
CA ASP A 424 3.87 3.00 17.66
C ASP A 424 4.48 4.03 16.69
N GLU A 425 5.64 3.71 16.09
CA GLU A 425 6.27 4.56 15.07
C GLU A 425 5.40 4.68 13.81
N ILE A 426 4.87 3.55 13.30
CA ILE A 426 3.98 3.56 12.13
C ILE A 426 2.72 4.38 12.41
N ILE A 427 2.09 4.19 13.58
CA ILE A 427 0.90 4.93 14.00
C ILE A 427 1.22 6.43 14.08
N ALA A 428 2.38 6.83 14.61
CA ALA A 428 2.76 8.23 14.69
C ALA A 428 2.83 8.90 13.29
N PHE A 429 3.40 8.22 12.29
CA PHE A 429 3.40 8.72 10.91
C PHE A 429 1.98 8.84 10.34
N LEU A 430 1.15 7.80 10.50
CA LEU A 430 -0.23 7.79 10.01
C LEU A 430 -1.07 8.89 10.65
N VAL A 431 -0.97 9.07 11.97
CA VAL A 431 -1.68 10.10 12.73
C VAL A 431 -1.26 11.50 12.29
N ALA A 432 0.02 11.72 11.99
CA ALA A 432 0.48 13.01 11.48
C ALA A 432 -0.16 13.36 10.12
N VAL A 433 -0.23 12.39 9.22
CA VAL A 433 -0.89 12.54 7.91
C VAL A 433 -2.39 12.79 8.08
N GLU A 434 -3.05 11.97 8.88
CA GLU A 434 -4.50 12.03 9.12
C GLU A 434 -4.91 13.36 9.78
N THR A 435 -4.14 13.81 10.77
CA THR A 435 -4.38 15.09 11.45
C THR A 435 -4.29 16.25 10.47
N PHE A 436 -3.34 16.20 9.54
CA PHE A 436 -3.22 17.21 8.50
C PHE A 436 -4.41 17.16 7.51
N GLN A 437 -4.83 15.96 7.07
CA GLN A 437 -6.04 15.79 6.25
C GLN A 437 -7.28 16.39 6.93
N LYS A 438 -7.47 16.06 8.22
CA LYS A 438 -8.54 16.59 9.06
C LYS A 438 -8.51 18.11 9.13
N GLN A 439 -7.33 18.72 9.34
CA GLN A 439 -7.20 20.18 9.38
C GLN A 439 -7.59 20.82 8.05
N LEU A 440 -7.09 20.31 6.92
CA LEU A 440 -7.46 20.80 5.59
C LEU A 440 -8.97 20.71 5.35
N PHE A 441 -9.58 19.61 5.75
CA PHE A 441 -11.02 19.40 5.64
C PHE A 441 -11.83 20.42 6.46
N LEU A 442 -11.43 20.65 7.71
CA LEU A 442 -12.08 21.62 8.60
C LEU A 442 -11.93 23.07 8.10
N ILE A 443 -10.77 23.43 7.52
CA ILE A 443 -10.56 24.76 6.93
C ILE A 443 -11.48 24.98 5.74
N LYS A 444 -11.62 24.01 4.82
CA LYS A 444 -12.55 24.11 3.68
C LYS A 444 -13.99 24.34 4.13
N LYS A 445 -14.43 23.68 5.21
CA LYS A 445 -15.75 23.90 5.80
C LYS A 445 -15.93 25.35 6.29
N LYS A 446 -14.91 25.92 6.96
CA LYS A 446 -14.95 27.31 7.42
C LYS A 446 -15.05 28.30 6.25
N VAL A 447 -14.29 28.10 5.17
CA VAL A 447 -14.33 28.99 3.98
C VAL A 447 -15.67 28.87 3.23
N LYS A 448 -16.24 27.67 3.10
CA LYS A 448 -17.61 27.50 2.55
C LYS A 448 -18.66 28.18 3.43
N CYS A 449 -18.56 28.06 4.75
CA CYS A 449 -19.48 28.74 5.67
C CYS A 449 -19.38 30.27 5.55
N ILE A 450 -18.17 30.82 5.42
CA ILE A 450 -17.96 32.27 5.23
C ILE A 450 -18.53 32.74 3.87
N ARG A 451 -18.41 31.94 2.80
CA ARG A 451 -19.05 32.26 1.50
C ARG A 451 -20.58 32.22 1.57
N LEU A 452 -21.16 31.30 2.34
CA LEU A 452 -22.61 31.24 2.58
C LEU A 452 -23.10 32.37 3.51
N PHE A 453 -22.21 32.91 4.36
CA PHE A 453 -22.42 34.06 5.22
C PHE A 453 -21.93 35.39 4.60
N ARG A 454 -22.04 35.58 3.28
CA ARG A 454 -22.09 36.96 2.76
C ARG A 454 -23.52 37.47 2.94
N PRO A 455 -23.78 38.43 3.85
CA PRO A 455 -25.06 39.12 3.84
C PRO A 455 -25.19 39.80 2.48
N GLN A 456 -26.36 39.72 1.86
CA GLN A 456 -26.72 40.61 0.77
C GLN A 456 -26.67 42.06 1.28
N PHE A 457 -25.50 42.69 1.30
CA PHE A 457 -25.42 44.13 1.36
C PHE A 457 -25.89 44.65 0.00
N ARG A 458 -27.21 44.88 -0.10
CA ARG A 458 -27.81 45.69 -1.14
C ARG A 458 -27.07 47.02 -1.16
N LYS A 459 -26.53 47.38 -2.33
CA LYS A 459 -25.96 48.69 -2.63
C LYS A 459 -27.00 49.76 -2.29
N VAL A 460 -26.83 50.48 -1.18
CA VAL A 460 -27.47 51.78 -1.00
C VAL A 460 -26.67 52.75 -1.87
N LYS A 461 -27.26 53.17 -2.99
CA LYS A 461 -26.76 54.29 -3.78
C LYS A 461 -26.89 55.56 -2.92
N ILE A 462 -25.76 56.07 -2.44
CA ILE A 462 -25.68 57.47 -2.02
C ILE A 462 -25.52 58.28 -3.29
N ARG A 463 -26.57 59.05 -3.64
CA ARG A 463 -26.45 60.14 -4.62
C ARG A 463 -25.86 61.34 -3.87
N PHE A 464 -24.80 61.92 -4.44
CA PHE A 464 -24.36 63.27 -4.09
C PHE A 464 -25.33 64.29 -4.65
#